data_AF-A0AAJ6LYH2-F1
#
_entry.id   AF-A0AAJ6LYH2-F1
#
_cell.length_a   1.000
_cell.length_b   1.000
_cell.length_c   1.000
_cell.angle_alpha   90.00
_cell.angle_beta   90.00
_cell.angle_gamma   90.00
#
_symmetry.space_group_name_H-M   'P 1'
#
loop_
_entity.id
_entity.type
_entity.pdbx_description
1 polymer ?
#
loop_
_entity_poly.entity_id
_entity_poly.type
_entity_poly.pdbx_seq_one_letter_code
_entity_poly.pdbx_strand_id
1 'polypeptide(L)'
;MSSGKQGSKKKQRMAPPKSGTCALLGVQGTFAKAHLIPRAFTGTDVPGERFIEAGRGHRPVRRFSSWYDHQLVITDGEKILSDLDNDGIAELRKKRLVWSGFGGKKSLDTDDLLVPPDPHSGISIRSVTSLNSDKIRLFLLSVLWRSLRTKIKEFSYLENIGLDLDVLGRHIAAKDPGHPSYLPIMLSQISTVGFTHNHSPTIQEIEHPDGNGGTQPQQFYRLYMQGLIAHIYPENCQEIFERSRAAFVGGSDALMVIAHKFENSRQFLDAKETMTQSMRDWPGFR
;
A
#
# COMPACT_ATOMS: atom_id res chain seq x y z
N MET A 1 23.85 10.48 -58.47
CA MET A 1 22.87 9.91 -57.53
C MET A 1 23.49 9.93 -56.13
N SER A 2 23.15 10.93 -55.32
CA SER A 2 23.70 11.11 -53.97
C SER A 2 22.78 10.40 -52.98
N SER A 3 23.29 9.35 -52.34
CA SER A 3 22.59 8.57 -51.31
C SER A 3 22.75 9.26 -49.96
N GLY A 4 21.73 10.03 -49.57
CA GLY A 4 21.63 10.65 -48.26
C GLY A 4 21.45 9.60 -47.16
N LYS A 5 22.43 9.52 -46.25
CA LYS A 5 22.29 8.81 -44.97
C LYS A 5 21.35 9.61 -44.05
N GLN A 6 20.13 9.15 -43.86
CA GLN A 6 19.26 9.61 -42.78
C GLN A 6 19.78 9.05 -41.45
N GLY A 7 20.49 9.89 -40.68
CA GLY A 7 20.84 9.60 -39.31
C GLY A 7 19.61 9.68 -38.41
N SER A 8 19.26 8.58 -37.74
CA SER A 8 18.20 8.56 -36.73
C SER A 8 18.60 9.45 -35.55
N LYS A 9 17.94 10.59 -35.37
CA LYS A 9 18.10 11.43 -34.18
C LYS A 9 17.56 10.67 -32.95
N LYS A 10 18.48 10.16 -32.10
CA LYS A 10 18.15 9.77 -30.72
C LYS A 10 17.52 10.97 -30.03
N LYS A 11 16.22 10.91 -29.71
CA LYS A 11 15.56 11.88 -28.82
C LYS A 11 16.30 11.85 -27.48
N GLN A 12 17.09 12.88 -27.18
CA GLN A 12 17.62 13.11 -25.83
C GLN A 12 16.42 13.29 -24.91
N ARG A 13 16.20 12.34 -23.97
CA ARG A 13 15.23 12.54 -22.88
C ARG A 13 15.72 13.73 -22.06
N MET A 14 14.98 14.83 -22.10
CA MET A 14 15.21 15.97 -21.22
C MET A 14 15.14 15.48 -19.76
N ALA A 15 16.07 15.95 -18.93
CA ALA A 15 16.02 15.68 -17.50
C ALA A 15 14.72 16.25 -16.90
N PRO A 16 14.08 15.57 -15.94
CA PRO A 16 12.90 16.10 -15.29
C PRO A 16 13.20 17.47 -14.65
N PRO A 17 12.27 18.44 -14.71
CA PRO A 17 12.45 19.72 -14.02
C PRO A 17 12.74 19.53 -12.54
N LYS A 18 13.67 20.34 -12.02
CA LYS A 18 14.14 20.30 -10.63
C LYS A 18 13.24 21.05 -9.65
N SER A 19 12.34 21.89 -10.15
CA SER A 19 11.40 22.69 -9.37
C SER A 19 10.02 22.71 -10.02
N GLY A 20 9.00 22.99 -9.21
CA GLY A 20 7.62 23.11 -9.64
C GLY A 20 6.67 23.26 -8.45
N THR A 21 5.37 23.16 -8.74
CA THR A 21 4.32 23.23 -7.71
C THR A 21 4.26 21.92 -6.93
N CYS A 22 4.37 22.01 -5.61
CA CYS A 22 4.13 20.90 -4.70
C CYS A 22 2.68 20.42 -4.80
N ALA A 23 2.44 19.14 -5.12
CA ALA A 23 1.08 18.60 -5.21
C ALA A 23 0.34 18.60 -3.87
N LEU A 24 1.07 18.54 -2.74
CA LEU A 24 0.49 18.52 -1.39
C LEU A 24 0.18 19.93 -0.85
N LEU A 25 1.07 20.89 -1.14
CA LEU A 25 1.03 22.22 -0.52
C LEU A 25 0.56 23.33 -1.47
N GLY A 26 0.51 23.08 -2.78
CA GLY A 26 0.13 24.09 -3.78
C GLY A 26 1.16 25.21 -4.01
N VAL A 27 2.29 25.18 -3.31
CA VAL A 27 3.36 26.21 -3.41
C VAL A 27 4.52 25.76 -4.30
N GLN A 28 5.24 26.72 -4.88
CA GLN A 28 6.45 26.47 -5.70
C GLN A 28 7.65 26.12 -4.83
N GLY A 29 8.51 25.23 -5.32
CA GLY A 29 9.79 24.93 -4.68
C GLY A 29 10.62 23.90 -5.43
N THR A 30 11.75 23.52 -4.85
CA THR A 30 12.61 22.45 -5.37
C THR A 30 11.98 21.09 -5.06
N PHE A 31 11.81 20.26 -6.07
CA PHE A 31 11.28 18.91 -5.88
C PHE A 31 12.21 18.05 -5.04
N ALA A 32 11.61 17.24 -4.17
CA ALA A 32 12.30 16.20 -3.42
C ALA A 32 12.04 14.83 -4.03
N LYS A 33 12.88 13.85 -3.69
CA LYS A 33 12.67 12.45 -4.05
C LYS A 33 11.63 11.86 -3.10
N ALA A 34 10.37 11.83 -3.51
CA ALA A 34 9.27 11.38 -2.66
C ALA A 34 9.05 9.88 -2.77
N HIS A 35 9.00 9.15 -1.65
CA HIS A 35 8.67 7.73 -1.65
C HIS A 35 7.17 7.54 -1.86
N LEU A 36 6.75 6.75 -2.86
CA LEU A 36 5.34 6.37 -3.03
C LEU A 36 4.90 5.32 -2.01
N ILE A 37 5.79 4.36 -1.75
CA ILE A 37 5.68 3.38 -0.66
C ILE A 37 6.92 3.52 0.21
N PRO A 38 6.79 3.62 1.55
CA PRO A 38 7.93 3.84 2.43
C PRO A 38 8.98 2.77 2.26
N ARG A 39 10.25 3.19 2.19
CA ARG A 39 11.39 2.27 2.01
C ARG A 39 11.47 1.18 3.09
N ALA A 40 10.98 1.48 4.29
CA ALA A 40 10.92 0.53 5.40
C ALA A 40 10.14 -0.76 5.08
N PHE A 41 9.21 -0.70 4.11
CA PHE A 41 8.38 -1.84 3.69
C PHE A 41 8.77 -2.43 2.33
N THR A 42 9.71 -1.79 1.64
CA THR A 42 10.18 -2.19 0.31
C THR A 42 11.69 -2.45 0.32
N GLY A 43 12.27 -2.80 1.47
CA GLY A 43 13.66 -3.24 1.58
C GLY A 43 13.78 -4.71 1.18
N THR A 44 14.87 -5.09 0.50
CA THR A 44 15.16 -6.51 0.25
C THR A 44 15.62 -7.17 1.55
N ASP A 45 15.30 -8.46 1.72
CA ASP A 45 15.72 -9.24 2.90
C ASP A 45 17.25 -9.39 2.97
N VAL A 46 17.93 -9.32 1.82
CA VAL A 46 19.39 -9.33 1.69
C VAL A 46 19.87 -7.97 1.13
N PRO A 47 20.82 -7.29 1.79
CA PRO A 47 21.44 -6.07 1.26
C PRO A 47 22.11 -6.31 -0.11
N GLY A 48 21.68 -5.58 -1.14
CA GLY A 48 22.23 -5.67 -2.50
C GLY A 48 21.46 -6.59 -3.45
N GLU A 49 20.46 -7.33 -2.96
CA GLU A 49 19.53 -8.05 -3.82
C GLU A 49 18.60 -7.11 -4.58
N ARG A 50 17.97 -7.64 -5.64
CA ARG A 50 17.09 -6.89 -6.53
C ARG A 50 15.68 -7.43 -6.41
N PHE A 51 14.69 -6.55 -6.37
CA PHE A 51 13.31 -6.96 -6.57
C PHE A 51 13.13 -7.45 -8.00
N ILE A 52 12.51 -8.61 -8.15
CA ILE A 52 11.95 -9.01 -9.44
C ILE A 52 10.53 -8.48 -9.47
N GLU A 53 10.32 -7.39 -10.21
CA GLU A 53 8.99 -6.96 -10.56
C GLU A 53 8.55 -7.78 -11.76
N ALA A 54 7.56 -8.63 -11.57
CA ALA A 54 7.01 -9.53 -12.57
C ALA A 54 5.49 -9.39 -12.62
N GLY A 55 4.88 -9.69 -13.78
CA GLY A 55 3.42 -9.63 -13.98
C GLY A 55 2.96 -8.48 -14.86
N ARG A 56 1.64 -8.40 -15.07
CA ARG A 56 0.95 -7.35 -15.86
C ARG A 56 1.44 -7.22 -17.31
N GLY A 57 1.78 -8.34 -17.94
CA GLY A 57 2.12 -8.44 -19.37
C GLY A 57 3.44 -7.79 -19.78
N HIS A 58 4.27 -7.36 -18.83
CA HIS A 58 5.57 -6.77 -19.11
C HIS A 58 6.70 -7.72 -18.74
N ARG A 59 7.81 -7.65 -19.48
CA ARG A 59 9.03 -8.40 -19.15
C ARG A 59 9.46 -8.07 -17.72
N PRO A 60 9.77 -9.06 -16.87
CA PRO A 60 10.20 -8.80 -15.51
C PRO A 60 11.39 -7.84 -15.45
N VAL A 61 11.32 -6.85 -14.58
CA VAL A 61 12.37 -5.84 -14.40
C VAL A 61 12.98 -5.98 -13.02
N ARG A 62 14.31 -6.04 -12.98
CA ARG A 62 15.05 -6.00 -11.72
C ARG A 62 15.13 -4.56 -11.21
N ARG A 63 14.55 -4.27 -10.05
CA ARG A 63 14.60 -2.95 -9.41
C ARG A 63 15.43 -3.02 -8.12
N PHE A 64 16.31 -2.03 -7.96
CA PHE A 64 17.20 -1.92 -6.79
C PHE A 64 16.59 -1.12 -5.64
N SER A 65 15.42 -0.51 -5.82
CA SER A 65 14.88 0.47 -4.88
C SER A 65 13.36 0.53 -4.91
N SER A 66 12.78 1.09 -3.84
CA SER A 66 11.35 1.47 -3.74
C SER A 66 10.85 2.29 -4.95
N TRP A 67 9.54 2.52 -4.99
CA TRP A 67 8.88 3.46 -5.88
C TRP A 67 9.08 4.90 -5.42
N TYR A 68 9.57 5.78 -6.29
CA TYR A 68 9.75 7.20 -5.97
C TYR A 68 9.25 8.11 -7.08
N ASP A 69 8.64 9.22 -6.70
CA ASP A 69 8.29 10.31 -7.60
C ASP A 69 9.18 11.53 -7.35
N HIS A 70 9.90 11.95 -8.39
CA HIS A 70 10.81 13.09 -8.36
C HIS A 70 10.11 14.43 -8.61
N GLN A 71 8.79 14.43 -8.80
CA GLN A 71 8.00 15.59 -9.21
C GLN A 71 6.65 15.68 -8.48
N LEU A 72 6.48 14.93 -7.39
CA LEU A 72 5.23 14.92 -6.62
C LEU A 72 5.18 16.05 -5.60
N VAL A 73 6.21 16.16 -4.75
CA VAL A 73 6.29 17.16 -3.68
C VAL A 73 7.65 17.84 -3.63
N ILE A 74 7.66 19.04 -3.08
CA ILE A 74 8.89 19.77 -2.72
C ILE A 74 9.42 19.26 -1.37
N THR A 75 10.62 19.70 -0.97
CA THR A 75 11.28 19.32 0.29
C THR A 75 10.36 19.41 1.52
N ASP A 76 9.61 20.50 1.67
CA ASP A 76 8.71 20.69 2.81
C ASP A 76 7.53 19.71 2.79
N GLY A 77 7.01 19.38 1.61
CA GLY A 77 5.98 18.36 1.45
C GLY A 77 6.50 16.96 1.76
N GLU A 78 7.72 16.63 1.30
CA GLU A 78 8.35 15.34 1.62
C GLU A 78 8.63 15.20 3.13
N LYS A 79 8.98 16.29 3.81
CA LYS A 79 9.14 16.28 5.27
C LYS A 79 7.84 15.86 5.96
N ILE A 80 6.70 16.42 5.55
CA ILE A 80 5.39 16.02 6.10
C ILE A 80 5.13 14.53 5.86
N LEU A 81 5.32 14.05 4.64
CA LEU A 81 5.08 12.63 4.30
C LEU A 81 6.02 11.70 5.07
N SER A 82 7.30 12.08 5.22
CA SER A 82 8.28 11.30 5.98
C SER A 82 7.96 11.26 7.49
N ASP A 83 7.45 12.35 8.07
CA ASP A 83 7.04 12.36 9.47
C ASP A 83 5.88 11.37 9.69
N LEU A 84 4.88 11.37 8.80
CA LEU A 84 3.75 10.45 8.85
C LEU A 84 4.19 8.98 8.66
N ASP A 85 5.13 8.75 7.75
CA ASP A 85 5.74 7.43 7.55
C ASP A 85 6.40 6.93 8.83
N ASN A 86 7.25 7.76 9.45
CA ASN A 86 7.96 7.41 10.68
C ASN A 86 6.99 7.08 11.82
N ASP A 87 5.98 7.92 12.03
CA ASP A 87 4.97 7.74 13.07
C ASP A 87 4.12 6.48 12.86
N GLY A 88 3.62 6.26 11.65
CA GLY A 88 2.81 5.10 11.32
C GLY A 88 3.60 3.79 11.41
N ILE A 89 4.81 3.75 10.84
CA ILE A 89 5.69 2.58 10.88
C ILE A 89 6.03 2.20 12.32
N ALA A 90 6.34 3.18 13.17
CA ALA A 90 6.66 2.95 14.57
C ALA A 90 5.48 2.31 15.31
N GLU A 91 4.26 2.83 15.11
CA GLU A 91 3.06 2.27 15.74
C GLU A 91 2.72 0.87 15.22
N LEU A 92 2.82 0.63 13.90
CA LEU A 92 2.62 -0.70 13.30
C LEU A 92 3.59 -1.74 13.87
N ARG A 93 4.87 -1.38 14.03
CA ARG A 93 5.89 -2.27 14.61
C ARG A 93 5.62 -2.54 16.08
N LYS A 94 5.31 -1.49 16.86
CA LYS A 94 4.96 -1.58 18.28
C LYS A 94 3.80 -2.56 18.52
N LYS A 95 2.80 -2.56 17.64
CA LYS A 95 1.63 -3.46 17.72
C LYS A 95 1.80 -4.80 16.99
N ARG A 96 3.00 -5.08 16.48
CA ARG A 96 3.32 -6.29 15.71
C ARG A 96 2.31 -6.50 14.58
N LEU A 97 1.91 -5.43 13.87
CA LEU A 97 0.99 -5.48 12.73
C LEU A 97 1.71 -5.76 11.40
N VAL A 98 3.02 -5.52 11.36
CA VAL A 98 3.91 -5.79 10.23
C VAL A 98 5.02 -6.75 10.66
N TRP A 99 5.56 -7.55 9.72
CA TRP A 99 6.60 -8.54 10.00
C TRP A 99 7.85 -7.96 10.66
N SER A 100 8.27 -6.73 10.29
CA SER A 100 9.41 -6.08 10.95
C SER A 100 9.17 -5.76 12.44
N GLY A 101 7.93 -5.85 12.93
CA GLY A 101 7.59 -5.79 14.35
C GLY A 101 7.68 -7.12 15.09
N PHE A 102 7.90 -8.26 14.41
CA PHE A 102 7.86 -9.59 15.03
C PHE A 102 9.12 -9.93 15.84
N GLY A 103 10.12 -9.05 15.87
CA GLY A 103 11.37 -9.27 16.61
C GLY A 103 12.20 -10.42 16.06
N GLY A 104 12.18 -10.63 14.73
CA GLY A 104 12.93 -11.69 14.06
C GLY A 104 12.26 -13.07 14.05
N LYS A 105 11.09 -13.21 14.68
CA LYS A 105 10.29 -14.45 14.63
C LYS A 105 9.69 -14.65 13.23
N LYS A 106 9.61 -15.92 12.78
CA LYS A 106 9.00 -16.31 11.50
C LYS A 106 7.47 -16.35 11.52
N SER A 107 6.87 -16.27 12.70
CA SER A 107 5.44 -16.23 12.91
C SER A 107 5.09 -15.23 14.00
N LEU A 108 3.88 -14.69 13.91
CA LEU A 108 3.30 -13.87 14.94
C LEU A 108 3.05 -14.72 16.17
N ASP A 109 3.65 -14.30 17.27
CA ASP A 109 3.48 -14.88 18.58
C ASP A 109 2.99 -13.74 19.49
N THR A 110 1.72 -13.83 19.90
CA THR A 110 1.00 -12.72 20.53
C THR A 110 -0.11 -13.20 21.46
N ASP A 111 -0.23 -12.54 22.60
CA ASP A 111 -1.24 -12.83 23.63
C ASP A 111 -2.57 -12.10 23.37
N ASP A 112 -2.64 -11.30 22.29
CA ASP A 112 -3.83 -10.52 21.90
C ASP A 112 -4.77 -11.26 20.92
N LEU A 113 -4.61 -12.58 20.78
CA LEU A 113 -5.53 -13.44 20.05
C LEU A 113 -6.85 -13.53 20.82
N LEU A 114 -7.92 -13.00 20.22
CA LEU A 114 -9.28 -13.16 20.74
C LEU A 114 -9.87 -14.49 20.30
N VAL A 115 -9.62 -14.89 19.05
CA VAL A 115 -10.06 -16.17 18.49
C VAL A 115 -8.83 -16.90 17.96
N PRO A 116 -8.53 -18.11 18.48
CA PRO A 116 -7.38 -18.89 18.01
C PRO A 116 -7.57 -19.31 16.55
N PRO A 117 -6.48 -19.71 15.84
CA PRO A 117 -6.57 -20.15 14.46
C PRO A 117 -7.52 -21.34 14.30
N ASP A 118 -8.54 -21.18 13.47
CA ASP A 118 -9.44 -22.26 13.08
C ASP A 118 -8.62 -23.39 12.39
N PRO A 119 -8.78 -24.66 12.80
CA PRO A 119 -7.98 -25.76 12.25
C PRO A 119 -8.10 -25.96 10.74
N HIS A 120 -9.23 -25.56 10.14
CA HIS A 120 -9.49 -25.75 8.72
C HIS A 120 -9.02 -24.57 7.86
N SER A 121 -9.49 -23.38 8.17
CA SER A 121 -9.19 -22.14 7.43
C SER A 121 -7.87 -21.49 7.83
N GLY A 122 -7.38 -21.77 9.04
CA GLY A 122 -6.21 -21.10 9.63
C GLY A 122 -6.46 -19.63 9.97
N ILE A 123 -7.72 -19.18 9.95
CA ILE A 123 -8.12 -17.82 10.27
C ILE A 123 -8.18 -17.65 11.79
N SER A 124 -7.64 -16.54 12.28
CA SER A 124 -7.66 -16.11 13.67
C SER A 124 -8.09 -14.65 13.76
N ILE A 125 -8.50 -14.21 14.95
CA ILE A 125 -8.88 -12.81 15.18
C ILE A 125 -8.07 -12.27 16.36
N ARG A 126 -7.43 -11.12 16.15
CA ARG A 126 -6.73 -10.37 17.18
C ARG A 126 -7.56 -9.18 17.65
N SER A 127 -7.48 -8.87 18.94
CA SER A 127 -8.04 -7.64 19.51
C SER A 127 -6.90 -6.70 19.90
N VAL A 128 -6.60 -5.74 19.04
CA VAL A 128 -5.48 -4.81 19.21
C VAL A 128 -5.96 -3.57 19.96
N THR A 129 -5.62 -3.48 21.24
CA THR A 129 -5.98 -2.36 22.11
C THR A 129 -4.90 -1.28 22.14
N SER A 130 -5.26 -0.06 22.57
CA SER A 130 -4.34 1.07 22.74
C SER A 130 -3.54 1.40 21.46
N LEU A 131 -4.16 1.23 20.29
CA LEU A 131 -3.59 1.61 18.99
C LEU A 131 -3.74 3.12 18.80
N ASN A 132 -2.67 3.80 18.40
CA ASN A 132 -2.82 5.18 17.94
C ASN A 132 -3.41 5.18 16.52
N SER A 133 -4.74 5.17 16.45
CA SER A 133 -5.51 5.09 15.21
C SER A 133 -5.22 6.26 14.27
N ASP A 134 -5.01 7.47 14.80
CA ASP A 134 -4.76 8.67 13.99
C ASP A 134 -3.46 8.56 13.20
N LYS A 135 -2.38 8.10 13.85
CA LYS A 135 -1.09 7.86 13.19
C LYS A 135 -1.21 6.81 12.08
N ILE A 136 -1.92 5.71 12.34
CA ILE A 136 -2.11 4.65 11.34
C ILE A 136 -2.95 5.14 10.16
N ARG A 137 -4.04 5.87 10.44
CA ARG A 137 -4.90 6.45 9.39
C ARG A 137 -4.13 7.40 8.50
N LEU A 138 -3.48 8.42 9.09
CA LEU A 138 -2.70 9.40 8.33
C LEU A 138 -1.60 8.73 7.49
N PHE A 139 -0.91 7.75 8.07
CA PHE A 139 0.09 6.97 7.36
C PHE A 139 -0.50 6.28 6.12
N LEU A 140 -1.54 5.45 6.28
CA LEU A 140 -2.12 4.66 5.19
C LEU A 140 -2.79 5.55 4.13
N LEU A 141 -3.49 6.60 4.56
CA LEU A 141 -4.08 7.60 3.66
C LEU A 141 -3.02 8.36 2.87
N SER A 142 -1.87 8.69 3.49
CA SER A 142 -0.77 9.34 2.77
C SER A 142 -0.16 8.42 1.70
N VAL A 143 -0.07 7.11 1.93
CA VAL A 143 0.40 6.13 0.94
C VAL A 143 -0.58 6.05 -0.23
N LEU A 144 -1.89 5.98 0.05
CA LEU A 144 -2.92 5.97 -0.99
C LEU A 144 -2.91 7.25 -1.81
N TRP A 145 -2.86 8.42 -1.16
CA TRP A 145 -2.82 9.72 -1.83
C TRP A 145 -1.62 9.83 -2.77
N ARG A 146 -0.42 9.47 -2.31
CA ARG A 146 0.79 9.44 -3.16
C ARG A 146 0.61 8.53 -4.38
N SER A 147 0.03 7.35 -4.15
CA SER A 147 -0.17 6.33 -5.19
C SER A 147 -1.18 6.75 -6.26
N LEU A 148 -2.21 7.52 -5.89
CA LEU A 148 -3.21 8.06 -6.82
C LEU A 148 -2.78 9.38 -7.48
N ARG A 149 -1.95 10.18 -6.81
CA ARG A 149 -1.55 11.52 -7.29
C ARG A 149 -0.32 11.49 -8.19
N THR A 150 0.52 10.46 -8.10
CA THR A 150 1.71 10.31 -8.94
C THR A 150 1.35 10.18 -10.43
N LYS A 151 2.28 10.60 -11.29
CA LYS A 151 2.18 10.44 -12.75
C LYS A 151 3.11 9.36 -13.29
N ILE A 152 3.73 8.59 -12.41
CA ILE A 152 4.64 7.50 -12.79
C ILE A 152 3.84 6.38 -13.44
N LYS A 153 4.36 5.84 -14.54
CA LYS A 153 3.67 4.86 -15.39
C LYS A 153 3.30 3.59 -14.60
N GLU A 154 4.13 3.17 -13.67
CA GLU A 154 3.92 1.98 -12.85
C GLU A 154 2.75 2.10 -11.85
N PHE A 155 2.09 3.26 -11.77
CA PHE A 155 0.85 3.48 -11.00
C PHE A 155 -0.34 3.86 -11.90
N SER A 156 -0.16 3.92 -13.24
CA SER A 156 -1.18 4.47 -14.14
C SER A 156 -2.45 3.62 -14.28
N TYR A 157 -2.47 2.38 -13.78
CA TYR A 157 -3.66 1.51 -13.74
C TYR A 157 -4.45 1.66 -12.44
N LEU A 158 -3.93 2.40 -11.45
CA LEU A 158 -4.64 2.62 -10.21
C LEU A 158 -5.64 3.75 -10.42
N GLU A 159 -6.90 3.39 -10.62
CA GLU A 159 -7.95 4.36 -10.89
C GLU A 159 -8.41 5.08 -9.62
N ASN A 160 -8.85 6.33 -9.79
CA ASN A 160 -9.53 7.06 -8.72
C ASN A 160 -11.02 6.70 -8.71
N ILE A 161 -11.45 5.83 -7.78
CA ILE A 161 -12.83 5.35 -7.64
C ILE A 161 -13.67 6.23 -6.70
N GLY A 162 -13.60 7.56 -6.91
CA GLY A 162 -14.49 8.52 -6.25
C GLY A 162 -13.90 9.23 -5.03
N LEU A 163 -12.58 9.45 -4.99
CA LEU A 163 -11.90 10.21 -3.94
C LEU A 163 -11.58 11.63 -4.42
N ASP A 164 -11.86 12.63 -3.59
CA ASP A 164 -11.29 13.97 -3.77
C ASP A 164 -9.86 14.00 -3.22
N LEU A 165 -8.88 13.93 -4.13
CA LEU A 165 -7.46 13.93 -3.78
C LEU A 165 -6.96 15.27 -3.23
N ASP A 166 -7.65 16.38 -3.51
CA ASP A 166 -7.29 17.69 -2.97
C ASP A 166 -7.80 17.84 -1.53
N VAL A 167 -9.00 17.34 -1.24
CA VAL A 167 -9.50 17.19 0.14
C VAL A 167 -8.57 16.29 0.95
N LEU A 168 -8.28 15.08 0.46
CA LEU A 168 -7.37 14.16 1.14
C LEU A 168 -5.97 14.77 1.37
N GLY A 169 -5.45 15.48 0.36
CA GLY A 169 -4.18 16.20 0.47
C GLY A 169 -4.19 17.26 1.57
N ARG A 170 -5.29 18.01 1.74
CA ARG A 170 -5.43 18.99 2.83
C ARG A 170 -5.46 18.33 4.21
N HIS A 171 -6.18 17.22 4.38
CA HIS A 171 -6.16 16.44 5.63
C HIS A 171 -4.73 15.98 5.98
N ILE A 172 -4.01 15.42 5.00
CA ILE A 172 -2.61 14.99 5.17
C ILE A 172 -1.70 16.17 5.56
N ALA A 173 -1.81 17.31 4.85
CA ALA A 173 -0.99 18.49 5.12
C ALA A 173 -1.27 19.09 6.51
N ALA A 174 -2.53 19.06 6.94
CA ALA A 174 -2.96 19.51 8.26
C ALA A 174 -2.68 18.51 9.38
N LYS A 175 -2.17 17.30 9.05
CA LYS A 175 -2.04 16.16 9.98
C LYS A 175 -3.35 15.82 10.68
N ASP A 176 -4.46 15.95 9.95
CA ASP A 176 -5.81 15.64 10.42
C ASP A 176 -6.23 14.26 9.88
N PRO A 177 -6.43 13.25 10.75
CA PRO A 177 -6.84 11.90 10.33
C PRO A 177 -8.27 11.82 9.80
N GLY A 178 -9.07 12.89 9.96
CA GLY A 178 -10.49 12.90 9.66
C GLY A 178 -11.30 11.95 10.52
N HIS A 179 -12.62 11.93 10.33
CA HIS A 179 -13.49 10.98 11.01
C HIS A 179 -13.21 9.54 10.52
N PRO A 180 -13.24 8.51 11.38
CA PRO A 180 -12.98 7.12 10.98
C PRO A 180 -13.85 6.56 9.84
N SER A 181 -15.07 7.09 9.67
CA SER A 181 -15.97 6.75 8.56
C SER A 181 -15.59 7.42 7.23
N TYR A 182 -14.75 8.44 7.24
CA TYR A 182 -14.17 9.03 6.04
C TYR A 182 -13.00 8.17 5.58
N LEU A 183 -13.13 7.57 4.40
CA LEU A 183 -12.19 6.58 3.86
C LEU A 183 -11.88 5.48 4.88
N PRO A 184 -12.88 4.67 5.28
CA PRO A 184 -12.72 3.73 6.37
C PRO A 184 -11.68 2.66 6.00
N ILE A 185 -10.84 2.31 6.97
CA ILE A 185 -9.67 1.44 6.77
C ILE A 185 -9.84 0.17 7.59
N MET A 186 -9.96 -0.97 6.93
CA MET A 186 -9.92 -2.28 7.57
C MET A 186 -8.54 -2.89 7.42
N LEU A 187 -8.03 -3.52 8.49
CA LEU A 187 -6.74 -4.20 8.47
C LEU A 187 -6.92 -5.71 8.54
N SER A 188 -6.18 -6.42 7.70
CA SER A 188 -5.92 -7.85 7.88
C SER A 188 -4.43 -8.11 7.89
N GLN A 189 -4.04 -9.23 8.47
CA GLN A 189 -2.65 -9.54 8.74
C GLN A 189 -2.28 -10.95 8.30
N ILE A 190 -1.08 -11.09 7.77
CA ILE A 190 -0.42 -12.36 7.54
C ILE A 190 0.42 -12.70 8.77
N SER A 191 0.05 -13.79 9.45
CA SER A 191 0.66 -14.21 10.71
C SER A 191 1.95 -15.01 10.54
N THR A 192 2.33 -15.42 9.33
CA THR A 192 3.64 -16.04 9.05
C THR A 192 4.43 -15.18 8.06
N VAL A 193 5.75 -15.12 8.24
CA VAL A 193 6.63 -14.36 7.35
C VAL A 193 6.74 -15.09 6.02
N GLY A 194 6.25 -14.45 4.98
CA GLY A 194 6.42 -14.86 3.59
C GLY A 194 7.59 -14.15 2.93
N PHE A 195 7.59 -14.12 1.61
CA PHE A 195 8.58 -13.37 0.85
C PHE A 195 8.28 -11.87 0.82
N THR A 196 9.33 -11.03 0.88
CA THR A 196 9.19 -9.58 0.78
C THR A 196 9.01 -9.15 -0.66
N HIS A 197 7.92 -8.47 -0.98
CA HIS A 197 7.59 -8.02 -2.34
C HIS A 197 7.15 -6.56 -2.32
N ASN A 198 7.58 -5.80 -3.33
CA ASN A 198 7.20 -4.40 -3.50
C ASN A 198 5.93 -4.30 -4.37
N HIS A 199 4.75 -4.49 -3.74
CA HIS A 199 3.47 -4.39 -4.44
C HIS A 199 2.97 -2.96 -4.48
N SER A 200 2.66 -2.51 -5.68
CA SER A 200 1.80 -1.35 -5.88
C SER A 200 0.38 -1.64 -5.42
N PRO A 201 -0.37 -0.60 -5.00
CA PRO A 201 -1.78 -0.75 -4.66
C PRO A 201 -2.60 -1.32 -5.81
N THR A 202 -3.70 -1.97 -5.47
CA THR A 202 -4.69 -2.45 -6.45
C THR A 202 -6.10 -2.08 -6.01
N ILE A 203 -7.04 -2.07 -6.95
CA ILE A 203 -8.47 -2.06 -6.64
C ILE A 203 -8.93 -3.51 -6.56
N GLN A 204 -9.73 -3.81 -5.54
CA GLN A 204 -10.39 -5.10 -5.37
C GLN A 204 -11.85 -4.89 -5.02
N GLU A 205 -12.62 -5.96 -5.13
CA GLU A 205 -14.06 -5.98 -4.85
C GLU A 205 -14.36 -7.14 -3.90
N ILE A 206 -15.27 -6.90 -2.97
CA ILE A 206 -15.81 -7.92 -2.08
C ILE A 206 -17.32 -7.74 -1.96
N GLU A 207 -18.05 -8.85 -1.89
CA GLU A 207 -19.48 -8.84 -1.64
C GLU A 207 -19.76 -8.58 -0.16
N HIS A 208 -20.52 -7.52 0.12
CA HIS A 208 -21.01 -7.21 1.46
C HIS A 208 -22.51 -7.52 1.58
N PRO A 209 -22.99 -8.05 2.72
CA PRO A 209 -24.42 -8.22 2.96
C PRO A 209 -25.16 -6.89 2.92
N ASP A 210 -26.22 -6.81 2.12
CA ASP A 210 -27.00 -5.59 1.88
C ASP A 210 -28.08 -5.31 2.93
N GLY A 211 -28.19 -6.18 3.94
CA GLY A 211 -29.21 -6.11 5.00
C GLY A 211 -30.60 -6.63 4.61
N ASN A 212 -30.85 -6.88 3.32
CA ASN A 212 -32.10 -7.44 2.80
C ASN A 212 -31.96 -8.93 2.41
N GLY A 213 -30.89 -9.58 2.87
CA GLY A 213 -30.57 -10.97 2.54
C GLY A 213 -29.83 -11.15 1.21
N GLY A 214 -29.48 -10.06 0.52
CA GLY A 214 -28.63 -10.05 -0.66
C GLY A 214 -27.20 -9.61 -0.36
N THR A 215 -26.39 -9.50 -1.42
CA THR A 215 -25.04 -8.95 -1.37
C THR A 215 -24.91 -7.81 -2.36
N GLN A 216 -24.08 -6.82 -2.03
CA GLN A 216 -23.68 -5.74 -2.92
C GLN A 216 -22.16 -5.74 -3.08
N PRO A 217 -21.64 -5.65 -4.32
CA PRO A 217 -20.22 -5.52 -4.55
C PRO A 217 -19.73 -4.18 -4.01
N GLN A 218 -18.67 -4.21 -3.21
CA GLN A 218 -18.00 -3.02 -2.72
C GLN A 218 -16.55 -3.03 -3.16
N GLN A 219 -16.18 -1.99 -3.90
CA GLN A 219 -14.79 -1.76 -4.28
C GLN A 219 -14.00 -1.10 -3.15
N PHE A 220 -12.72 -1.44 -3.08
CA PHE A 220 -11.77 -0.86 -2.13
C PHE A 220 -10.35 -0.86 -2.71
N TYR A 221 -9.52 0.05 -2.19
CA TYR A 221 -8.07 0.03 -2.42
C TYR A 221 -7.40 -0.95 -1.48
N ARG A 222 -6.59 -1.84 -2.04
CA ARG A 222 -5.75 -2.78 -1.28
C ARG A 222 -4.30 -2.29 -1.27
N LEU A 223 -3.78 -2.01 -0.07
CA LEU A 223 -2.36 -1.79 0.19
C LEU A 223 -1.76 -3.03 0.86
N TYR A 224 -0.57 -3.45 0.42
CA TYR A 224 0.18 -4.55 1.04
C TYR A 224 1.56 -4.09 1.51
N MET A 225 1.88 -4.30 2.78
CA MET A 225 3.14 -3.86 3.42
C MET A 225 3.61 -4.87 4.47
N GLN A 226 4.61 -5.71 4.15
CA GLN A 226 5.22 -6.68 5.08
C GLN A 226 4.19 -7.48 5.91
N GLY A 227 3.27 -8.16 5.22
CA GLY A 227 2.23 -8.95 5.86
C GLY A 227 1.03 -8.16 6.38
N LEU A 228 1.08 -6.83 6.42
CA LEU A 228 -0.12 -6.01 6.64
C LEU A 228 -0.86 -5.80 5.32
N ILE A 229 -2.18 -5.98 5.35
CA ILE A 229 -3.07 -5.67 4.25
C ILE A 229 -4.07 -4.62 4.75
N ALA A 230 -4.10 -3.46 4.09
CA ALA A 230 -5.08 -2.41 4.37
C ALA A 230 -6.11 -2.35 3.25
N HIS A 231 -7.38 -2.44 3.60
CA HIS A 231 -8.51 -2.20 2.70
C HIS A 231 -9.03 -0.80 3.00
N ILE A 232 -8.84 0.13 2.07
CA ILE A 232 -9.31 1.52 2.18
C ILE A 232 -10.51 1.67 1.27
N TYR A 233 -11.66 1.89 1.87
CA TYR A 233 -12.92 2.00 1.18
C TYR A 233 -13.16 3.46 0.72
N PRO A 234 -13.79 3.69 -0.43
CA PRO A 234 -14.26 5.01 -0.84
C PRO A 234 -15.38 5.53 0.07
N GLU A 235 -15.75 6.81 -0.10
CA GLU A 235 -16.63 7.55 0.84
C GLU A 235 -18.06 7.00 0.96
N ASN A 236 -18.49 6.12 0.05
CA ASN A 236 -19.85 5.57 0.02
C ASN A 236 -20.08 4.34 0.94
N CYS A 237 -19.21 4.08 1.92
CA CYS A 237 -19.23 2.87 2.75
C CYS A 237 -19.74 3.06 4.19
N GLN A 238 -20.53 4.11 4.45
CA GLN A 238 -20.94 4.45 5.82
C GLN A 238 -21.71 3.31 6.52
N GLU A 239 -22.61 2.61 5.81
CA GLU A 239 -23.38 1.52 6.39
C GLU A 239 -22.49 0.34 6.83
N ILE A 240 -21.50 -0.02 6.01
CA ILE A 240 -20.52 -1.06 6.33
C ILE A 240 -19.70 -0.65 7.55
N PHE A 241 -19.30 0.62 7.62
CA PHE A 241 -18.57 1.17 8.77
C PHE A 241 -19.37 1.04 10.06
N GLU A 242 -20.64 1.46 10.08
CA GLU A 242 -21.46 1.43 11.30
C GLU A 242 -21.77 0.00 11.78
N ARG A 243 -21.97 -0.95 10.86
CA ARG A 243 -22.22 -2.35 11.22
C ARG A 243 -20.98 -3.07 11.78
N SER A 244 -19.78 -2.61 11.40
CA SER A 244 -18.52 -3.31 11.66
C SER A 244 -17.45 -2.39 12.25
N ARG A 245 -17.83 -1.41 13.08
CA ARG A 245 -16.93 -0.38 13.61
C ARG A 245 -15.62 -0.93 14.19
N ALA A 246 -15.69 -2.06 14.89
CA ALA A 246 -14.51 -2.68 15.49
C ALA A 246 -13.49 -3.24 14.49
N ALA A 247 -13.86 -3.48 13.25
CA ALA A 247 -12.95 -3.90 12.18
C ALA A 247 -12.23 -2.71 11.52
N PHE A 248 -12.67 -1.48 11.78
CA PHE A 248 -12.13 -0.27 11.16
C PHE A 248 -11.21 0.51 12.10
N VAL A 249 -10.08 0.99 11.58
CA VAL A 249 -9.12 1.79 12.34
C VAL A 249 -9.79 3.06 12.86
N GLY A 250 -9.83 3.20 14.19
CA GLY A 250 -10.49 4.31 14.89
C GLY A 250 -12.00 4.15 15.09
N GLY A 251 -12.61 3.05 14.63
CA GLY A 251 -14.06 2.85 14.78
C GLY A 251 -14.49 2.48 16.21
N SER A 252 -13.59 1.91 17.01
CA SER A 252 -13.76 1.58 18.44
C SER A 252 -12.42 1.55 19.20
N ASP A 253 -12.47 1.38 20.51
CA ASP A 253 -11.30 1.36 21.41
C ASP A 253 -10.30 0.22 21.14
N ALA A 254 -10.82 -0.92 20.66
CA ALA A 254 -10.03 -2.06 20.23
C ALA A 254 -10.25 -2.29 18.73
N LEU A 255 -9.17 -2.55 18.00
CA LEU A 255 -9.22 -2.91 16.59
C LEU A 255 -9.20 -4.44 16.43
N MET A 256 -10.22 -4.96 15.78
CA MET A 256 -10.32 -6.37 15.40
C MET A 256 -9.58 -6.60 14.08
N VAL A 257 -8.53 -7.40 14.14
CA VAL A 257 -7.69 -7.72 12.97
C VAL A 257 -7.80 -9.19 12.65
N ILE A 258 -8.25 -9.49 11.43
CA ILE A 258 -8.27 -10.86 10.92
C ILE A 258 -6.84 -11.26 10.54
N ALA A 259 -6.36 -12.37 11.07
CA ALA A 259 -5.03 -12.88 10.82
C ALA A 259 -5.08 -14.29 10.21
N HIS A 260 -4.30 -14.52 9.14
CA HIS A 260 -4.21 -15.80 8.45
C HIS A 260 -2.77 -16.13 8.07
N LYS A 261 -2.47 -17.40 7.83
CA LYS A 261 -1.12 -17.82 7.40
C LYS A 261 -0.82 -17.36 5.97
N PHE A 262 0.46 -17.12 5.69
CA PHE A 262 0.93 -16.69 4.37
C PHE A 262 0.53 -17.65 3.26
N GLU A 263 0.63 -18.96 3.49
CA GLU A 263 0.31 -20.00 2.51
C GLU A 263 -1.18 -19.99 2.12
N ASN A 264 -2.04 -19.47 3.02
CA ASN A 264 -3.49 -19.33 2.80
C ASN A 264 -3.85 -17.93 2.31
N SER A 265 -2.88 -17.04 2.11
CA SER A 265 -3.14 -15.65 1.74
C SER A 265 -3.31 -15.49 0.23
N ARG A 266 -4.12 -14.50 -0.18
CA ARG A 266 -4.18 -14.06 -1.58
C ARG A 266 -2.79 -13.66 -2.11
N GLN A 267 -1.94 -13.13 -1.22
CA GLN A 267 -0.58 -12.73 -1.56
C GLN A 267 0.28 -13.89 -2.07
N PHE A 268 0.13 -15.08 -1.49
CA PHE A 268 0.80 -16.28 -1.96
C PHE A 268 0.26 -16.75 -3.32
N LEU A 269 -1.06 -16.70 -3.51
CA LEU A 269 -1.70 -17.06 -4.78
C LEU A 269 -1.25 -16.15 -5.92
N ASP A 270 -1.31 -14.84 -5.73
CA ASP A 270 -0.94 -13.85 -6.76
C ASP A 270 0.54 -13.99 -7.17
N ALA A 271 1.43 -14.25 -6.19
CA ALA A 271 2.83 -14.47 -6.47
C ALA A 271 3.10 -15.79 -7.20
N LYS A 272 2.41 -16.88 -6.82
CA LYS A 272 2.49 -18.16 -7.51
C LYS A 272 2.04 -18.04 -8.98
N GLU A 273 0.94 -17.33 -9.22
CA GLU A 273 0.43 -17.05 -10.56
C GLU A 273 1.43 -16.22 -11.38
N THR A 274 1.94 -15.13 -10.79
CA THR A 274 2.93 -14.25 -11.41
C THR A 274 4.22 -14.99 -11.78
N MET A 275 4.74 -15.84 -10.89
CA MET A 275 5.91 -16.68 -11.14
C MET A 275 5.64 -17.66 -12.28
N THR A 276 4.47 -18.32 -12.27
CA THR A 276 4.07 -19.27 -13.31
C THR A 276 3.95 -18.60 -14.68
N GLN A 277 3.29 -17.43 -14.73
CA GLN A 277 3.17 -16.64 -15.96
C GLN A 277 4.55 -16.21 -16.46
N SER A 278 5.41 -15.71 -15.56
CA SER A 278 6.75 -15.26 -15.93
C SER A 278 7.62 -16.37 -16.50
N MET A 279 7.52 -17.59 -15.95
CA MET A 279 8.23 -18.77 -16.46
C MET A 279 7.74 -19.19 -17.85
N ARG A 280 6.42 -19.07 -18.11
CA ARG A 280 5.84 -19.39 -19.43
C ARG A 280 6.25 -18.39 -20.49
N ASP A 281 6.11 -17.12 -20.19
CA ASP A 281 6.24 -16.04 -21.14
C ASP A 281 7.72 -15.61 -21.32
N TRP A 282 8.59 -15.86 -20.32
CA TRP A 282 10.03 -15.54 -20.34
C TRP A 282 10.91 -16.67 -19.74
N PRO A 283 11.01 -17.85 -20.38
CA PRO A 283 11.65 -19.07 -19.84
C PRO A 283 13.17 -18.99 -19.58
N GLY A 284 13.82 -17.83 -19.76
CA GLY A 284 15.26 -17.62 -19.55
C GLY A 284 15.62 -16.58 -18.48
N PHE A 285 14.65 -16.01 -17.77
CA PHE A 285 14.91 -14.99 -16.74
C PHE A 285 15.26 -15.68 -15.40
N ARG A 286 16.54 -16.06 -15.23
CA ARG A 286 17.12 -16.44 -13.93
C ARG A 286 17.80 -15.24 -13.31
#